data_AF-A0A939GKV8-F1
#
_entry.id   AF-A0A939GKV8-F1
#
_cell.length_a   1.000
_cell.length_b   1.000
_cell.length_c   1.000
_cell.angle_alpha   90.00
_cell.angle_beta   90.00
_cell.angle_gamma   90.00
#
_symmetry.space_group_name_H-M   'P 1'
#
loop_
_entity.id
_entity.type
_entity.pdbx_description
1 polymer ?
#
loop_
_entity_poly.entity_id
_entity_poly.type
_entity_poly.pdbx_seq_one_letter_code
_entity_poly.pdbx_strand_id
1 'polypeptide(L)'
;MNEKFSSSSFKDPIRQDVIEFNDKGVTFRAKKLIGGVDNFVFYSDISGVEIDNGLFFATIRVIPRARPEIVLNNFTKGDARRVKELILQNVPDHRPDTFGR
;
A
#
# COMPACT_ATOMS: atom_id res chain seq x y z
N MET A 1 13.76 -4.59 6.03
CA MET A 1 12.61 -5.15 5.31
C MET A 1 12.73 -4.78 3.84
N ASN A 2 12.61 -5.76 2.94
CA ASN A 2 12.76 -5.59 1.49
C ASN A 2 11.68 -6.44 0.79
N GLU A 3 10.43 -6.29 1.25
CA GLU A 3 9.29 -7.04 0.73
C GLU A 3 8.64 -6.29 -0.44
N LYS A 4 8.30 -7.02 -1.50
CA LYS A 4 7.73 -6.45 -2.72
C LYS A 4 6.46 -7.21 -3.09
N PHE A 5 5.37 -6.47 -3.26
CA PHE A 5 4.08 -6.98 -3.69
C PHE A 5 3.74 -6.39 -5.06
N SER A 6 3.24 -7.23 -5.96
CA SER A 6 2.78 -6.81 -7.28
C SER A 6 1.33 -7.25 -7.48
N SER A 7 0.52 -6.38 -8.08
CA SER A 7 -0.86 -6.71 -8.44
C SER A 7 -0.91 -7.91 -9.39
N SER A 8 -1.93 -8.76 -9.28
CA SER A 8 -2.00 -10.03 -10.01
C SER A 8 -1.90 -9.84 -11.53
N SER A 9 -0.90 -10.50 -12.12
CA SER A 9 -0.62 -10.51 -13.56
C SER A 9 -1.71 -11.16 -14.43
N PHE A 10 -2.83 -11.63 -13.85
CA PHE A 10 -3.80 -12.48 -14.54
C PHE A 10 -4.64 -11.74 -15.59
N LYS A 11 -4.65 -10.40 -15.58
CA LYS A 11 -5.47 -9.61 -16.52
C LYS A 11 -4.68 -8.66 -17.43
N ASP A 12 -3.44 -8.31 -17.09
CA ASP A 12 -2.58 -7.44 -17.90
C ASP A 12 -1.09 -7.59 -17.46
N PRO A 13 -0.23 -8.32 -18.20
CA PRO A 13 1.20 -8.46 -17.86
C PRO A 13 2.01 -7.15 -17.96
N ILE A 14 1.40 -6.05 -18.41
CA ILE A 14 2.06 -4.77 -18.72
C ILE A 14 1.69 -3.67 -17.69
N ARG A 15 0.62 -3.87 -16.89
CA ARG A 15 0.01 -2.87 -15.99
C ARG A 15 -0.06 -3.37 -14.55
N GLN A 16 1.08 -3.69 -13.97
CA GLN A 16 1.15 -4.11 -12.58
C GLN A 16 1.41 -2.91 -11.68
N ASP A 17 0.51 -2.67 -10.72
CA ASP A 17 0.78 -1.79 -9.60
C ASP A 17 1.73 -2.52 -8.65
N VAL A 18 2.79 -1.83 -8.21
CA VAL A 18 3.85 -2.42 -7.38
C VAL A 18 3.98 -1.66 -6.07
N ILE A 19 4.09 -2.40 -4.99
CA ILE A 19 4.30 -1.89 -3.63
C ILE A 19 5.62 -2.45 -3.14
N GLU A 20 6.57 -1.55 -2.88
CA GLU A 20 7.89 -1.90 -2.35
C GLU A 20 8.03 -1.36 -0.92
N PHE A 21 8.22 -2.27 0.02
CA PHE A 21 8.41 -1.95 1.43
C PHE A 21 9.89 -1.78 1.73
N ASN A 22 10.22 -0.66 2.38
CA ASN A 22 11.53 -0.36 2.89
C ASN A 22 11.47 -0.15 4.40
N ASP A 23 12.63 0.01 5.04
CA ASP A 23 12.73 0.24 6.49
C ASP A 23 12.11 1.57 6.94
N LYS A 24 12.09 2.58 6.06
CA LYS A 24 11.62 3.94 6.38
C LYS A 24 10.19 4.22 5.92
N GLY A 25 9.69 3.45 4.96
CA GLY A 25 8.42 3.73 4.31
C GLY A 25 8.12 2.77 3.18
N VAL A 26 7.12 3.12 2.37
CA VAL A 26 6.62 2.31 1.27
C VAL A 26 6.63 3.12 -0.02
N THR A 27 7.14 2.51 -1.08
CA THR A 27 7.07 3.04 -2.44
C THR A 27 5.87 2.44 -3.14
N PHE A 28 4.97 3.31 -3.59
CA PHE A 28 3.82 2.94 -4.40
C PHE A 28 4.08 3.31 -5.85
N ARG A 29 4.17 2.31 -6.72
CA ARG A 29 4.25 2.50 -8.17
C ARG A 29 2.90 2.14 -8.78
N ALA A 30 2.05 3.16 -8.92
CA ALA A 30 0.77 3.02 -9.60
C ALA A 30 0.96 3.33 -11.10
N LYS A 31 0.82 2.32 -11.97
CA LYS A 31 1.06 2.52 -13.40
C LYS A 31 -0.23 2.93 -14.11
N LYS A 32 -0.60 4.22 -14.00
CA LYS A 32 -1.67 4.81 -14.83
C LYS A 32 -1.19 4.91 -16.28
N LEU A 33 -2.10 4.71 -17.24
CA LEU A 33 -1.84 4.77 -18.69
C LEU A 33 -1.15 6.07 -19.16
N ILE A 34 -1.19 7.14 -18.34
CA ILE A 34 -0.58 8.43 -18.59
C ILE A 34 0.02 8.90 -17.26
N GLY A 35 1.35 9.09 -17.20
CA GLY A 35 2.03 9.66 -16.04
C GLY A 35 2.11 8.74 -14.81
N GLY A 36 2.64 7.52 -14.95
CA GLY A 36 2.99 6.69 -13.79
C GLY A 36 3.99 7.42 -12.88
N VAL A 37 3.57 7.76 -11.66
CA VAL A 37 4.42 8.45 -10.68
C VAL A 37 4.75 7.48 -9.56
N ASP A 38 6.06 7.33 -9.29
CA ASP A 38 6.56 6.64 -8.11
C ASP A 38 6.32 7.54 -6.89
N ASN A 39 5.47 7.09 -5.97
CA ASN A 39 5.13 7.82 -4.76
C ASN A 39 5.74 7.10 -3.56
N PHE A 40 6.82 7.66 -3.02
CA PHE A 40 7.38 7.22 -1.76
C PHE A 40 6.69 7.91 -0.58
N VAL A 41 6.24 7.14 0.40
CA VAL A 41 5.58 7.63 1.62
C VAL A 41 6.24 7.03 2.85
N PHE A 42 6.63 7.88 3.80
CA PHE A 42 7.20 7.44 5.08
C PHE A 42 6.11 6.85 5.98
N TYR A 43 6.43 5.85 6.80
CA TYR A 43 5.45 5.27 7.73
C TYR A 43 4.92 6.29 8.75
N SER A 44 5.73 7.27 9.16
CA SER A 44 5.30 8.39 10.01
C SER A 44 4.19 9.22 9.37
N ASP A 45 4.20 9.31 8.04
CA ASP A 45 3.32 10.18 7.28
C ASP A 45 2.05 9.46 6.86
N ILE A 46 1.94 8.15 7.09
CA ILE A 46 0.73 7.38 6.83
C ILE A 46 -0.21 7.57 8.02
N SER A 47 -1.43 8.03 7.72
CA SER A 47 -2.50 8.16 8.71
C SER A 47 -3.28 6.85 8.86
N GLY A 48 -3.46 6.13 7.75
CA GLY A 48 -4.25 4.91 7.72
C GLY A 48 -4.21 4.23 6.36
N VAL A 49 -4.66 2.98 6.36
CA VAL A 49 -4.80 2.16 5.15
C VAL A 49 -6.17 1.48 5.16
N GLU A 50 -6.93 1.73 4.10
CA GLU A 50 -8.24 1.14 3.87
C GLU A 50 -8.17 0.14 2.72
N ILE A 51 -9.02 -0.89 2.81
CA ILE A 51 -9.21 -1.87 1.74
C ILE A 51 -10.67 -1.82 1.35
N ASP A 52 -10.91 -1.50 0.09
CA ASP A 52 -12.21 -1.66 -0.53
C ASP A 52 -12.26 -3.03 -1.22
N ASN A 53 -13.16 -3.89 -0.75
CA ASN A 53 -13.29 -5.25 -1.27
C ASN A 53 -14.34 -5.25 -2.39
N GLY A 54 -13.86 -5.18 -3.63
CA GLY A 54 -14.69 -5.45 -4.80
C GLY A 54 -15.11 -6.92 -4.91
N LEU A 55 -15.95 -7.20 -5.90
CA LEU A 55 -16.52 -8.53 -6.15
C LEU A 55 -15.42 -9.59 -6.35
N PHE A 56 -14.37 -9.24 -7.14
CA PHE A 56 -13.26 -10.14 -7.49
C PHE A 56 -11.88 -9.67 -6.99
N PHE A 57 -11.64 -8.35 -6.98
CA PHE A 57 -10.37 -7.75 -6.60
C PHE A 57 -10.55 -6.74 -5.48
N ALA A 58 -9.48 -6.44 -4.77
CA ALA A 58 -9.43 -5.42 -3.75
C ALA A 58 -8.70 -4.17 -4.26
N THR A 59 -9.17 -3.02 -3.80
CA THR A 59 -8.52 -1.73 -3.99
C THR A 59 -7.93 -1.31 -2.65
N ILE A 60 -6.65 -0.97 -2.63
CA ILE A 60 -5.93 -0.52 -1.45
C ILE A 60 -5.87 1.00 -1.52
N ARG A 61 -6.39 1.66 -0.48
CA ARG A 61 -6.33 3.12 -0.32
C ARG A 61 -5.39 3.44 0.82
N VAL A 62 -4.32 4.15 0.51
CA VAL A 62 -3.37 4.65 1.51
C VAL A 62 -3.68 6.12 1.71
N ILE A 63 -3.85 6.54 2.96
CA ILE A 63 -4.19 7.91 3.35
C ILE A 63 -2.95 8.54 3.99
N PRO A 64 -2.14 9.31 3.23
CA PRO A 64 -1.04 10.06 3.79
C PRO A 64 -1.55 11.34 4.47
N ARG A 65 -0.90 11.78 5.55
CA ARG A 65 -1.27 13.01 6.27
C ARG A 65 -1.08 14.28 5.44
N ALA A 66 -0.04 14.31 4.60
CA ALA A 66 0.42 15.52 3.90
C ALA A 66 0.10 15.52 2.39
N ARG A 67 -0.59 14.51 1.87
CA ARG A 67 -0.77 14.29 0.41
C ARG A 67 -2.15 13.71 0.10
N PRO A 68 -2.63 13.83 -1.15
CA PRO A 68 -3.82 13.12 -1.59
C PRO A 68 -3.66 11.61 -1.44
N GLU A 69 -4.80 10.94 -1.27
CA GLU A 69 -4.87 9.48 -1.13
C GLU A 69 -4.26 8.75 -2.33
N ILE A 70 -3.53 7.69 -2.04
CA ILE A 70 -2.93 6.82 -3.06
C ILE A 70 -3.84 5.60 -3.21
N VAL A 71 -4.38 5.42 -4.41
CA VAL A 71 -5.32 4.35 -4.73
C VAL A 71 -4.64 3.33 -5.65
N LEU A 72 -4.57 2.09 -5.21
CA LEU A 72 -3.93 0.96 -5.90
C LEU A 72 -4.98 -0.11 -6.17
N ASN A 73 -5.08 -0.58 -7.42
CA ASN A 73 -6.19 -1.45 -7.84
C ASN A 73 -5.69 -2.84 -8.24
N ASN A 74 -6.63 -3.78 -8.42
CA ASN A 74 -6.36 -5.13 -8.93
C ASN A 74 -5.46 -5.99 -8.01
N PHE A 75 -5.51 -5.78 -6.71
CA PHE A 75 -4.87 -6.68 -5.75
C PHE A 75 -5.78 -7.86 -5.43
N THR A 76 -5.20 -9.03 -5.17
CA THR A 76 -6.00 -10.10 -4.55
C THR A 76 -6.43 -9.67 -3.16
N LYS A 77 -7.55 -10.21 -2.67
CA LYS A 77 -8.02 -9.93 -1.31
C LYS A 77 -6.99 -10.34 -0.24
N GLY A 78 -6.21 -11.40 -0.51
CA GLY A 78 -5.12 -11.85 0.36
C GLY A 78 -3.96 -10.86 0.39
N ASP A 79 -3.48 -10.45 -0.78
CA ASP A 79 -2.38 -9.49 -0.90
C ASP A 79 -2.78 -8.13 -0.31
N ALA A 80 -4.01 -7.67 -0.55
CA ALA A 80 -4.50 -6.41 0.01
C ALA A 80 -4.51 -6.41 1.54
N ARG A 81 -4.97 -7.51 2.16
CA ARG A 81 -4.91 -7.66 3.63
C ARG A 81 -3.47 -7.68 4.13
N ARG A 82 -2.60 -8.45 3.49
CA ARG A 82 -1.17 -8.55 3.85
C ARG A 82 -0.47 -7.19 3.78
N VAL A 83 -0.70 -6.45 2.71
CA VAL A 83 -0.17 -5.09 2.52
C VAL A 83 -0.67 -4.16 3.62
N LYS A 84 -1.97 -4.16 3.91
CA LYS A 84 -2.53 -3.35 5.01
C LYS A 84 -1.87 -3.67 6.35
N GLU A 85 -1.77 -4.95 6.69
CA GLU A 85 -1.14 -5.40 7.93
C GLU A 85 0.32 -4.93 8.02
N LEU A 86 1.10 -5.14 6.95
CA LEU A 86 2.51 -4.74 6.89
C LEU A 86 2.70 -3.22 7.02
N ILE A 87 1.85 -2.43 6.37
CA ILE A 87 1.91 -0.98 6.51
C ILE A 87 1.60 -0.59 7.96
N LEU A 88 0.47 -1.05 8.50
CA LEU A 88 0.02 -0.66 9.85
C LEU A 88 0.98 -1.11 10.96
N GLN A 89 1.64 -2.26 10.83
CA GLN A 89 2.69 -2.71 11.78
C GLN A 89 3.89 -1.73 11.85
N ASN A 90 4.17 -1.04 10.76
CA ASN A 90 5.26 -0.09 10.66
C ASN A 90 4.84 1.37 10.93
N VAL A 91 3.54 1.66 10.93
CA VAL A 91 3.00 2.98 11.29
C VAL A 91 3.08 3.19 12.81
N PRO A 92 3.78 4.23 13.30
CA PRO A 92 3.96 4.48 14.73
C PRO A 92 2.65 4.62 15.51
N ASP A 93 1.65 5.32 14.94
CA ASP A 93 0.36 5.58 15.59
C ASP A 93 -0.55 4.35 15.68
N HIS A 94 -0.27 3.29 14.92
CA HIS A 94 -1.06 2.06 14.93
C HIS A 94 -0.31 0.89 15.60
N ARG A 95 0.92 1.12 16.10
CA ARG A 95 1.53 0.17 17.01
C ARG A 95 0.76 0.24 18.33
N PRO A 96 0.22 -0.88 18.83
CA PRO A 96 -0.14 -0.94 20.23
C PRO A 96 1.16 -0.68 21.00
N ASP A 97 1.24 0.53 21.54
CA ASP A 97 2.08 0.98 22.64
C ASP A 97 2.92 -0.14 23.24
N THR A 98 4.12 -0.34 22.68
CA THR A 98 5.15 -1.19 23.31
C THR A 98 5.76 -0.51 24.55
N PHE A 99 5.30 0.70 24.87
CA PHE A 99 5.71 1.47 26.05
C PHE A 99 4.49 2.04 26.78
N GLY A 100 3.60 1.15 27.22
CA GLY A 100 2.80 1.40 28.41
C GLY A 100 3.63 1.13 29.66
N ARG A 101 4.29 2.17 30.19
CA ARG A 101 4.77 2.20 31.58
C ARG A 101 4.78 3.62 32.13
#